data_AF-A0A973FYQ8-F1
#
_entry.id   AF-A0A973FYQ8-F1
#
_cell.length_a   1.000
_cell.length_b   1.000
_cell.length_c   1.000
_cell.angle_alpha   90.00
_cell.angle_beta   90.00
_cell.angle_gamma   90.00
#
_symmetry.space_group_name_H-M   'P 1'
#
loop_
_entity.id
_entity.type
_entity.pdbx_description
1 polymer ?
#
loop_
_entity_poly.entity_id
_entity_poly.type
_entity_poly.pdbx_seq_one_letter_code
_entity_poly.pdbx_strand_id
1 'polypeptide(L)' 'LVRKAQEAGPQTITKHGKAEAVLISMQDYRNLMKKQESLVEFFQKSPLKGAALDLERRKDKGREIEL' A
#
# COMPACT_ATOMS: atom_id res chain seq x y z
N LEU A 1 -25.74 4.72 -7.94
CA LEU A 1 -24.28 4.95 -7.77
C LEU A 1 -23.79 4.47 -6.42
N VAL A 2 -24.41 4.87 -5.29
CA VAL A 2 -23.99 4.45 -3.94
C VAL A 2 -23.88 2.93 -3.76
N ARG A 3 -24.93 2.17 -4.10
CA ARG A 3 -24.91 0.70 -4.01
C ARG A 3 -23.81 0.06 -4.86
N LYS A 4 -23.63 0.53 -6.10
CA LYS A 4 -22.54 0.07 -6.98
C LYS A 4 -21.16 0.41 -6.41
N ALA A 5 -21.01 1.56 -5.75
CA ALA A 5 -19.76 1.91 -5.07
C ALA A 5 -19.42 0.95 -3.92
N GLN A 6 -20.41 0.29 -3.33
CA GLN A 6 -20.21 -0.71 -2.26
C GLN A 6 -19.97 -2.12 -2.81
N GLU A 7 -20.70 -2.52 -3.87
CA GLU A 7 -20.69 -3.91 -4.36
C GLU A 7 -19.70 -4.13 -5.53
N ALA A 8 -19.49 -3.12 -6.36
CA ALA A 8 -18.75 -3.20 -7.62
C ALA A 8 -17.51 -2.28 -7.69
N GLY A 9 -17.23 -1.52 -6.62
CA GLY A 9 -16.06 -0.64 -6.53
C GLY A 9 -16.29 0.79 -7.03
N PRO A 10 -15.21 1.59 -7.18
CA PRO A 10 -15.28 3.03 -7.47
C PRO A 10 -16.15 3.40 -8.67
N GLN A 11 -16.92 4.48 -8.56
CA GLN A 11 -17.81 4.96 -9.61
C GLN A 11 -17.40 6.36 -10.08
N THR A 12 -17.02 6.50 -11.35
CA THR A 12 -16.64 7.78 -11.93
C THR A 12 -17.88 8.64 -12.21
N ILE A 13 -17.82 9.91 -11.82
CA ILE A 13 -18.82 10.94 -12.10
C ILE A 13 -18.23 11.88 -13.16
N THR A 14 -18.94 12.03 -14.27
CA THR A 14 -18.50 12.85 -15.41
C THR A 14 -19.30 14.13 -15.55
N LYS A 15 -18.65 15.22 -15.94
CA LYS A 15 -19.27 16.49 -16.36
C LYS A 15 -18.83 16.82 -17.79
N HIS A 16 -19.79 17.01 -18.70
CA HIS A 16 -19.51 17.24 -20.14
C HIS A 16 -18.57 16.19 -20.78
N GLY A 17 -18.76 14.91 -20.44
CA GLY A 17 -17.95 13.80 -20.97
C GLY A 17 -16.54 13.67 -20.37
N LYS A 18 -16.17 14.53 -19.42
CA LYS A 18 -14.88 14.48 -18.71
C LYS A 18 -15.07 13.96 -17.30
N ALA A 19 -14.16 13.10 -16.82
CA ALA A 19 -14.16 12.62 -15.45
C ALA A 19 -13.83 13.77 -14.48
N GLU A 20 -14.73 14.04 -13.54
CA GLU A 20 -14.62 15.19 -12.63
C GLU A 20 -14.51 14.75 -11.16
N ALA A 21 -15.16 13.65 -10.78
CA ALA A 21 -15.12 13.10 -9.43
C ALA A 21 -15.26 11.58 -9.44
N VAL A 22 -14.95 10.94 -8.30
CA VAL A 22 -15.18 9.51 -8.08
C VAL A 22 -15.93 9.31 -6.77
N LEU A 23 -16.92 8.44 -6.77
CA LEU A 23 -17.60 7.95 -5.57
C LEU A 23 -17.02 6.59 -5.18
N ILE A 24 -16.52 6.49 -3.95
CA ILE A 24 -16.03 5.25 -3.35
C ILE A 24 -16.82 4.93 -2.09
N SER A 25 -16.77 3.67 -1.64
CA SER A 25 -17.39 3.30 -0.37
C SER A 25 -16.70 4.02 0.80
N MET A 26 -17.42 4.23 1.91
CA MET A 26 -16.80 4.81 3.11
C MET A 26 -15.68 3.93 3.69
N GLN A 27 -15.73 2.62 3.45
CA GLN A 27 -14.66 1.70 3.85
C GLN A 27 -13.39 1.94 3.04
N ASP A 28 -13.52 2.08 1.72
CA ASP A 28 -12.40 2.37 0.83
C ASP A 28 -11.82 3.75 1.10
N TYR A 29 -12.68 4.75 1.32
CA TYR A 29 -12.23 6.08 1.71
C TYR A 29 -11.43 6.05 3.00
N ARG A 30 -11.91 5.35 4.04
CA ARG A 30 -11.16 5.20 5.29
C ARG A 30 -9.82 4.49 5.06
N ASN A 31 -9.78 3.45 4.24
CA ASN A 31 -8.53 2.75 3.92
C ASN A 31 -7.54 3.65 3.16
N LEU A 32 -8.01 4.47 2.23
CA LEU A 32 -7.18 5.43 1.50
C LEU A 32 -6.63 6.52 2.43
N MET A 33 -7.43 6.95 3.41
CA MET A 33 -7.03 7.95 4.42
C MET A 33 -6.24 7.36 5.58
N LYS A 34 -6.07 6.03 5.68
CA LYS A 34 -5.21 5.44 6.70
C LYS A 34 -3.78 5.90 6.45
N LYS A 35 -3.18 6.51 7.46
CA LYS A 35 -1.76 6.81 7.46
C LYS A 35 -1.00 5.50 7.30
N GLN A 36 -0.18 5.41 6.25
CA GLN A 36 0.75 4.29 6.13
C GLN A 36 1.71 4.36 7.32
N GLU A 37 1.89 3.23 8.00
CA GLU A 37 2.92 3.14 9.03
C GLU A 37 4.28 3.38 8.40
N SER A 38 5.13 4.11 9.11
CA SER A 38 6.51 4.27 8.66
C SER A 38 7.22 2.92 8.65
N LEU A 39 8.21 2.78 7.77
CA LEU A 39 9.05 1.57 7.76
C LEU A 39 9.67 1.28 9.13
N VAL A 40 9.98 2.33 9.89
CA VAL A 40 10.48 2.22 11.28
C VAL A 40 9.41 1.64 12.20
N GLU A 41 8.19 2.18 12.20
CA GLU A 41 7.08 1.67 13.01
C GLU A 41 6.74 0.20 12.67
N PHE A 42 6.80 -0.16 11.39
CA PHE A 42 6.62 -1.54 10.94
C PHE A 42 7.65 -2.48 11.59
N PHE A 43 8.95 -2.18 11.46
CA PHE A 43 10.00 -3.01 12.05
C PHE A 43 9.95 -3.04 13.59
N GLN A 44 9.50 -1.95 14.22
CA GLN A 44 9.33 -1.90 15.67
C GLN A 44 8.15 -2.73 16.20
N LYS A 45 7.10 -2.95 15.40
CA LYS A 45 5.95 -3.79 15.74
C LYS A 45 6.11 -5.24 15.27
N SER A 46 7.06 -5.50 14.38
CA SER A 46 7.34 -6.83 13.84
C SER A 46 7.69 -7.83 14.96
N PRO A 47 7.27 -9.11 14.85
CA PRO A 47 7.73 -10.18 15.74
C PRO A 47 9.25 -10.38 15.75
N LEU A 48 9.95 -9.84 14.75
CA LEU A 48 11.42 -9.88 14.64
C LEU A 48 12.11 -8.73 15.39
N LYS A 49 11.38 -7.88 16.11
CA LYS A 49 11.97 -6.85 16.96
C LYS A 49 12.92 -7.51 17.96
N GLY A 50 14.19 -7.11 17.93
CA GLY A 50 15.23 -7.67 18.82
C GLY A 50 15.82 -8.99 18.33
N ALA A 51 15.50 -9.45 17.11
CA ALA A 51 16.20 -10.57 16.49
C ALA A 51 17.71 -10.26 16.38
N ALA A 52 18.54 -11.26 16.68
CA ALA A 52 19.98 -11.16 16.51
C ALA A 52 20.30 -11.23 15.01
N LEU A 53 20.64 -10.08 14.42
CA LEU A 53 21.06 -9.98 13.03
C LEU A 53 22.56 -9.71 13.00
N ASP A 54 23.27 -10.49 12.18
CA ASP A 54 24.62 -10.15 11.77
C ASP A 54 24.53 -9.01 10.73
N LEU A 55 24.97 -7.82 11.13
CA LEU A 55 24.97 -6.62 10.29
C LEU A 55 26.31 -6.40 9.58
N GLU A 56 27.25 -7.34 9.69
CA GLU A 56 28.52 -7.25 8.99
C GLU A 56 28.31 -7.32 7.48
N ARG A 57 29.00 -6.41 6.78
CA ARG A 57 28.97 -6.40 5.32
C ARG A 57 29.73 -7.61 4.78
N ARG A 58 29.01 -8.55 4.18
CA ARG A 58 29.62 -9.61 3.37
C ARG A 58 30.26 -9.02 2.11
N LYS A 59 31.50 -9.42 1.83
CA LYS A 59 32.26 -9.03 0.64
C LYS A 59 32.13 -10.06 -0.50
N ASP A 60 31.01 -10.75 -0.58
CA ASP A 60 30.77 -11.69 -1.67
C ASP A 60 30.49 -10.95 -2.99
N LYS A 61 30.58 -11.68 -4.10
CA LYS A 61 30.37 -11.14 -5.45
C LYS A 61 28.91 -11.27 -5.91
N GLY A 62 27.96 -11.51 -4.98
CA GLY A 62 26.58 -11.80 -5.30
C GLY A 62 26.37 -13.15 -5.99
N ARG A 63 25.16 -13.36 -6.51
CA ARG A 63 24.76 -14.56 -7.26
C ARG A 63 25.27 -14.48 -8.71
N GLU A 64 25.74 -15.59 -9.25
CA GLU A 64 26.01 -15.74 -10.67
C GLU A 64 24.71 -15.58 -11.48
N ILE A 65 24.69 -14.61 -12.39
CA ILE A 65 23.56 -14.31 -13.27
C ILE A 65 24.04 -14.34 -14.73
N GLU A 66 23.25 -14.95 -15.60
CA GLU A 66 23.40 -14.81 -17.05
C GLU A 66 22.70 -13.51 -17.46
N LEU A 67 23.43 -12.63 -18.15
CA LEU A 67 22.95 -11.34 -18.67
C LEU A 67 22.65 -11.44 -20.17
#